data_AF-A0AAV3HS74-F1
#
_entry.id   AF-A0AAV3HS74-F1
#
_cell.length_a   1.000
_cell.length_b   1.000
_cell.length_c   1.000
_cell.angle_alpha   90.00
_cell.angle_beta   90.00
_cell.angle_gamma   90.00
#
_symmetry.space_group_name_H-M   'P 1'
#
loop_
_entity.id
_entity.type
_entity.pdbx_description
1 polymer ?
#
loop_
_entity_poly.entity_id
_entity_poly.type
_entity_poly.pdbx_seq_one_letter_code
_entity_poly.pdbx_strand_id
1 'polypeptide(L)' 'MITGAAQMDGGILVVAATDGPMPQTREHILLGRQVGIPY' A
#
# COMPACT_ATOMS: atom_id res chain seq x y z
N MET A 1 7.57 4.01 2.14
CA MET A 1 8.45 2.85 1.83
C MET A 1 8.98 3.00 0.41
N ILE A 2 10.29 2.89 0.18
CA ILE A 2 10.88 3.01 -1.17
C ILE A 2 11.73 1.79 -1.56
N THR A 3 12.45 1.15 -0.64
CA THR A 3 13.31 -0.01 -0.97
C THR A 3 12.63 -1.38 -0.81
N GLY A 4 11.67 -1.51 0.12
CA GLY A 4 10.93 -2.76 0.34
C GLY A 4 9.90 -3.10 -0.75
N ALA A 5 9.66 -2.18 -1.69
CA ALA A 5 8.64 -2.30 -2.72
C ALA A 5 9.21 -2.50 -4.13
N ALA A 6 10.54 -2.57 -4.28
CA ALA A 6 11.21 -2.59 -5.58
C ALA A 6 10.94 -3.85 -6.42
N GLN A 7 10.45 -4.95 -5.82
CA GLN A 7 9.98 -6.16 -6.49
C GLN A 7 8.92 -6.84 -5.58
N MET A 8 7.64 -6.54 -5.79
CA MET A 8 6.55 -7.21 -5.07
C MET A 8 5.45 -7.61 -6.06
N ASP A 9 5.05 -8.88 -6.07
CA ASP A 9 3.94 -9.39 -6.88
C ASP A 9 2.56 -8.99 -6.32
N GLY A 10 2.50 -8.59 -5.05
CA GLY A 10 1.28 -8.24 -4.34
C GLY A 10 1.55 -7.59 -2.99
N GLY A 11 0.54 -6.93 -2.42
CA GLY A 11 0.63 -6.31 -1.09
C GLY A 11 -0.66 -6.51 -0.28
N ILE A 12 -0.52 -6.76 1.02
CA ILE A 12 -1.66 -6.85 1.94
C ILE A 12 -1.83 -5.49 2.63
N LEU A 13 -2.96 -4.83 2.36
CA LEU A 13 -3.34 -3.59 3.02
C LEU A 13 -4.28 -3.89 4.18
N VAL A 14 -3.80 -3.67 5.41
CA VAL A 14 -4.60 -3.83 6.62
C VAL A 14 -5.26 -2.50 6.97
N VAL A 15 -6.58 -2.52 7.14
CA VAL A 15 -7.37 -1.35 7.58
C VAL A 15 -8.19 -1.76 8.79
N ALA A 16 -8.03 -1.02 9.89
CA ALA A 16 -8.84 -1.21 11.09
C ALA A 16 -10.29 -0.80 10.79
N ALA A 17 -11.25 -1.67 11.15
CA ALA A 17 -12.66 -1.41 10.92
C ALA A 17 -13.21 -0.22 11.74
N THR A 18 -12.56 0.09 12.87
CA THR A 18 -12.94 1.18 13.77
C THR A 18 -12.56 2.56 13.23
N ASP A 19 -11.39 2.65 12.58
CA ASP A 19 -10.80 3.93 12.17
C ASP A 19 -11.03 4.21 10.67
N GLY A 20 -11.25 3.17 9.87
CA GLY A 20 -11.40 3.28 8.43
C GLY A 20 -10.10 3.74 7.72
N PRO A 21 -10.20 4.19 6.46
CA PRO A 21 -9.02 4.57 5.67
C PRO A 21 -8.34 5.84 6.18
N MET A 22 -7.13 5.68 6.73
CA MET A 22 -6.30 6.78 7.20
C MET A 22 -5.44 7.38 6.07
N PRO A 23 -4.87 8.59 6.23
CA PRO A 23 -3.97 9.17 5.23
C PRO A 23 -2.85 8.22 4.79
N GLN A 24 -2.28 7.49 5.75
CA GLN A 24 -1.24 6.50 5.49
C GLN A 24 -1.76 5.27 4.72
N THR A 25 -3.01 4.86 4.90
CA THR A 25 -3.65 3.81 4.08
C THR A 25 -3.69 4.22 2.60
N ARG A 26 -4.01 5.50 2.33
CA ARG A 26 -4.03 6.05 0.96
C ARG A 26 -2.63 6.17 0.38
N GLU A 27 -1.66 6.58 1.19
CA GLU A 27 -0.27 6.69 0.77
C GLU A 27 0.33 5.32 0.42
N HIS A 28 0.00 4.26 1.16
CA HIS A 28 0.43 2.90 0.82
C HIS A 28 -0.12 2.42 -0.53
N ILE A 29 -1.37 2.77 -0.87
CA ILE A 29 -1.95 2.49 -2.18
C ILE A 29 -1.23 3.27 -3.28
N LEU A 30 -0.93 4.55 -3.05
CA LEU A 30 -0.19 5.39 -3.99
C LEU A 30 1.22 4.83 -4.25
N LEU A 31 1.93 4.45 -3.18
CA LEU A 31 3.26 3.84 -3.28
C LEU A 31 3.20 2.49 -4.00
N GLY A 32 2.21 1.63 -3.70
CA GLY A 32 2.03 0.36 -4.38
C GLY A 32 1.79 0.52 -5.89
N ARG A 33 1.08 1.56 -6.32
CA ARG A 33 0.94 1.90 -7.74
C ARG A 33 2.25 2.39 -8.36
N GLN A 34 3.00 3.21 -7.65
CA GLN A 34 4.27 3.77 -8.16
C GLN A 34 5.36 2.70 -8.33
N VAL A 35 5.32 1.65 -7.51
CA VAL A 35 6.27 0.53 -7.55
C VAL A 35 5.80 -0.66 -8.37
N GLY A 36 4.64 -0.54 -9.04
CA GLY A 36 4.17 -1.52 -10.02
C GLY A 36 3.48 -2.76 -9.46
N ILE A 37 2.92 -2.70 -8.25
CA ILE A 37 2.13 -3.82 -7.70
C ILE A 37 0.83 -3.95 -8.52
N PRO A 38 0.55 -5.13 -9.11
CA PRO A 38 -0.69 -5.39 -9.83
C PRO A 38 -1.91 -5.42 -8.90
N TYR A 39 -3.10 -5.22 -9.47
CA TYR A 39 -4.36 -5.03 -8.75
C TYR A 39 -4.91 -6.29 -8.07
#